data_AF-X0YN72-F1
#
_entry.id   AF-X0YN72-F1
#
_cell.length_a   1.000
_cell.length_b   1.000
_cell.length_c   1.000
_cell.angle_alpha   90.00
_cell.angle_beta   90.00
_cell.angle_gamma   90.00
#
_symmetry.space_group_name_H-M   'P 1'
#
loop_
_entity.id
_entity.type
_entity.pdbx_description
1 polymer ?
#
loop_
_entity_poly.entity_id
_entity_poly.type
_entity_poly.pdbx_seq_one_letter_code
_entity_poly.pdbx_strand_id
1 'polypeptide(L)'
;FGLAWSREGLRLLRRPRFWTFILSTVALGPFLIGEPDVTMGPLHLSREGFTASLEMAGRACALTLAFSLGIASLSLSDIVAVFDRLGLRGMGFAVAVAMNLLGMLREMATVTLQTIRLRGGMRRPWLGLRLFLVTTVANTLRYGDEVVNAAAVRAFDPNGGQPAPLPLRRADLWLLALLAGCTGALLAVGMQ
;
A
#
# COMPACT_ATOMS: atom_id res chain seq x y z
N PHE A 1 7.05 -16.78 -8.32
CA PHE A 1 6.42 -16.20 -9.52
C PHE A 1 7.46 -15.38 -10.29
N GLY A 2 7.40 -15.37 -11.62
CA GLY A 2 8.38 -14.68 -12.48
C GLY A 2 8.36 -13.17 -12.28
N LEU A 3 9.28 -12.67 -11.45
CA LEU A 3 9.40 -11.27 -11.02
C LEU A 3 9.91 -10.31 -12.11
N ALA A 4 10.50 -10.80 -13.19
CA ALA A 4 10.94 -9.96 -14.30
C ALA A 4 9.78 -9.43 -15.17
N TRP A 5 8.54 -9.89 -14.94
CA TRP A 5 7.39 -9.58 -15.79
C TRP A 5 6.07 -9.45 -15.01
N SER A 6 6.07 -8.84 -13.82
CA SER A 6 4.81 -8.47 -13.18
C SER A 6 4.21 -7.24 -13.90
N ARG A 7 3.32 -7.51 -14.87
CA ARG A 7 2.56 -6.47 -15.60
C ARG A 7 1.81 -5.52 -14.65
N GLU A 8 1.48 -5.97 -13.44
CA GLU A 8 0.89 -5.16 -12.37
C GLU A 8 1.81 -4.05 -11.84
N GLY A 9 3.12 -4.29 -11.64
CA GLY A 9 4.04 -3.26 -11.13
C GLY A 9 4.35 -2.18 -12.17
N LEU A 10 4.55 -2.59 -13.42
CA LEU A 10 4.79 -1.70 -14.56
C LEU A 10 3.55 -0.91 -14.99
N ARG A 11 2.34 -1.30 -14.56
CA ARG A 11 1.12 -0.52 -14.78
C ARG A 11 1.15 0.86 -14.10
N LEU A 12 1.95 1.02 -13.05
CA LEU A 12 2.10 2.32 -12.37
C LEU A 12 2.83 3.33 -13.27
N LEU A 13 3.89 2.91 -13.96
CA LEU A 13 4.61 3.70 -14.98
C LEU A 13 3.70 4.09 -16.16
N ARG A 14 2.63 3.31 -16.40
CA ARG A 14 1.65 3.58 -17.45
C ARG A 14 0.54 4.56 -17.01
N ARG A 15 0.51 4.99 -15.74
CA ARG A 15 -0.50 5.95 -15.25
C ARG A 15 -0.01 7.39 -15.48
N PRO A 16 -0.82 8.25 -16.11
CA PRO A 16 -0.44 9.64 -16.36
C PRO A 16 -0.20 10.42 -15.06
N ARG A 17 -0.90 10.08 -13.97
CA ARG A 17 -0.74 10.71 -12.65
C ARG A 17 0.65 10.54 -12.04
N PHE A 18 1.33 9.43 -12.35
CA PHE A 18 2.70 9.20 -11.88
C PHE A 18 3.67 10.18 -12.55
N TRP A 19 3.53 10.32 -13.87
CA TRP A 19 4.31 11.29 -14.64
C TRP A 19 4.02 12.73 -14.26
N THR A 20 2.77 13.09 -13.95
CA THR A 20 2.48 14.44 -13.46
C THR A 20 3.17 14.76 -12.14
N PHE A 21 3.29 13.77 -11.24
CA PHE A 21 3.99 13.95 -9.96
C PHE A 21 5.51 14.06 -10.12
N ILE A 22 6.09 13.24 -11.00
CA ILE A 22 7.52 13.30 -11.35
C ILE A 22 7.83 14.64 -12.05
N LEU A 23 7.05 15.01 -13.07
CA LEU A 23 7.23 16.26 -13.82
C LEU A 23 7.00 17.49 -12.93
N SER A 24 6.03 17.48 -12.02
CA SER A 24 5.84 18.61 -11.10
C SER A 24 7.03 18.78 -10.16
N THR A 25 7.61 17.67 -9.69
CA THR A 25 8.80 17.70 -8.81
C THR A 25 10.02 18.24 -9.56
N VAL A 26 10.24 17.77 -10.79
CA VAL A 26 11.35 18.24 -11.64
C VAL A 26 11.16 19.71 -12.05
N ALA A 27 9.94 20.12 -12.39
CA ALA A 27 9.63 21.49 -12.82
C ALA A 27 9.69 22.52 -11.69
N LEU A 28 9.39 22.12 -10.46
CA LEU A 28 9.39 23.02 -9.30
C LEU A 28 10.77 23.21 -8.67
N GLY A 29 11.67 22.23 -8.75
CA GLY A 29 12.97 22.35 -8.07
C GLY A 29 13.92 23.44 -8.61
N PRO A 30 13.94 23.78 -9.92
CA PRO A 30 14.68 24.94 -10.43
C PRO A 30 14.23 26.28 -9.85
N PHE A 31 12.99 26.35 -9.32
CA PHE A 31 12.41 27.55 -8.72
C PHE A 31 12.64 27.69 -7.21
N LEU A 32 12.95 26.59 -6.52
CA LEU A 32 12.92 26.51 -5.06
C LEU A 32 14.32 26.39 -4.42
N ILE A 33 15.33 25.92 -5.16
CA ILE A 33 16.65 25.54 -4.61
C ILE A 33 17.77 26.08 -5.52
N GLY A 34 18.74 26.80 -4.95
CA GLY A 34 20.01 27.18 -5.61
C GLY A 34 20.15 28.67 -5.94
N GLU A 35 21.38 29.18 -5.88
CA GLU A 35 21.69 30.57 -6.27
C GLU A 35 21.47 30.75 -7.80
N PRO A 36 20.94 31.92 -8.22
CA PRO A 36 20.46 32.12 -9.58
C PRO A 36 21.61 32.35 -10.57
N ASP A 37 21.84 31.36 -11.43
CA ASP A 37 22.93 31.40 -12.42
C ASP A 37 22.48 31.98 -13.78
N VAL A 38 21.18 31.95 -14.10
CA VAL A 38 20.63 32.52 -15.35
C VAL A 38 19.33 33.28 -15.08
N THR A 39 19.37 34.60 -15.27
CA THR A 39 18.19 35.47 -15.20
C THR A 39 17.48 35.51 -16.57
N MET A 40 16.42 34.73 -16.75
CA MET A 40 15.44 34.93 -17.83
C MET A 40 14.20 35.63 -17.25
N GLY A 41 14.24 36.95 -17.13
CA GLY A 41 13.12 37.75 -16.65
C GLY A 41 12.74 37.47 -15.18
N PRO A 42 11.45 37.38 -14.80
CA PRO A 42 11.02 37.14 -13.41
C PRO A 42 11.24 35.68 -12.94
N LEU A 43 11.81 34.82 -13.80
CA LEU A 43 12.01 33.41 -13.52
C LEU A 43 13.51 33.17 -13.31
N HIS A 44 13.87 32.89 -12.07
CA HIS A 44 15.23 32.54 -11.67
C HIS A 44 15.45 31.07 -11.99
N LEU A 45 16.31 30.77 -12.97
CA LEU A 45 16.60 29.39 -13.37
C LEU A 45 17.99 29.02 -12.84
N SER A 46 18.03 28.25 -11.74
CA SER A 46 19.29 27.71 -11.21
C SER A 46 19.57 26.33 -11.82
N ARG A 47 20.77 26.15 -12.38
CA ARG A 47 21.24 24.85 -12.88
C ARG A 47 21.37 23.83 -11.75
N GLU A 48 21.76 24.29 -10.57
CA GLU A 48 21.84 23.49 -9.35
C GLU A 48 20.46 23.01 -8.88
N GLY A 49 19.45 23.89 -8.98
CA GLY A 49 18.06 23.55 -8.67
C GLY A 49 17.48 22.47 -9.58
N PHE A 50 17.88 22.45 -10.87
CA PHE A 50 17.47 21.41 -11.81
C PHE A 50 18.14 20.05 -11.53
N THR A 51 19.43 20.03 -11.20
CA THR A 51 20.13 18.79 -10.86
C THR A 51 19.61 18.20 -9.55
N ALA A 52 19.34 19.04 -8.55
CA ALA A 52 18.76 18.61 -7.28
C ALA A 52 17.31 18.09 -7.44
N SER A 53 16.51 18.73 -8.30
CA SER A 53 15.13 18.29 -8.57
C SER A 53 15.09 16.97 -9.33
N LEU A 54 16.01 16.77 -10.27
CA LEU A 54 16.17 15.53 -11.02
C LEU A 54 16.58 14.38 -10.10
N GLU A 55 17.48 14.63 -9.14
CA GLU A 55 17.88 13.65 -8.15
C GLU A 55 16.73 13.27 -7.20
N MET A 56 16.01 14.27 -6.67
CA MET A 56 14.83 14.03 -5.82
C MET A 56 13.73 13.28 -6.57
N ALA A 57 13.48 13.62 -7.84
CA ALA A 57 12.53 12.90 -8.68
C ALA A 57 12.97 11.45 -8.92
N GLY A 58 14.26 11.20 -9.12
CA GLY A 58 14.85 9.87 -9.21
C GLY A 58 14.64 9.06 -7.94
N ARG A 59 14.92 9.64 -6.77
CA ARG A 59 14.68 9.01 -5.46
C ARG A 59 13.20 8.69 -5.24
N ALA A 60 12.31 9.63 -5.51
CA ALA A 60 10.86 9.43 -5.39
C ALA A 60 10.35 8.33 -6.34
N CYS A 61 10.86 8.28 -7.58
CA CYS A 61 10.57 7.23 -8.54
C CYS A 61 11.00 5.86 -8.01
N ALA A 62 12.25 5.75 -7.54
CA ALA A 62 12.81 4.52 -7.01
C ALA A 62 12.02 4.00 -5.80
N LEU A 63 11.71 4.87 -4.83
CA LEU A 63 10.92 4.50 -3.64
C LEU A 63 9.50 4.07 -4.02
N THR A 64 8.85 4.80 -4.92
CA THR A 64 7.49 4.47 -5.36
C THR A 64 7.46 3.15 -6.11
N LEU A 65 8.46 2.88 -6.96
CA LEU A 65 8.59 1.60 -7.64
C LEU A 65 8.89 0.46 -6.66
N ALA A 66 9.80 0.66 -5.71
CA ALA A 66 10.11 -0.32 -4.66
C ALA A 66 8.84 -0.73 -3.91
N PHE A 67 8.05 0.26 -3.48
CA PHE A 67 6.84 0.04 -2.72
C PHE A 67 5.74 -0.60 -3.58
N SER A 68 5.55 -0.13 -4.81
CA SER A 68 4.55 -0.67 -5.72
C SER A 68 4.87 -2.09 -6.16
N LEU A 69 6.14 -2.42 -6.40
CA LEU A 69 6.56 -3.79 -6.69
C LEU A 69 6.39 -4.66 -5.45
N GLY A 70 6.82 -4.18 -4.27
CA GLY A 70 6.67 -4.90 -3.01
C GLY A 70 5.22 -5.28 -2.72
N ILE A 71 4.30 -4.32 -2.79
CA ILE A 71 2.87 -4.57 -2.59
C ILE A 71 2.30 -5.51 -3.67
N ALA A 72 2.72 -5.36 -4.93
CA ALA A 72 2.24 -6.23 -6.01
C ALA A 72 2.78 -7.66 -5.91
N SER A 73 3.95 -7.86 -5.29
CA SER A 73 4.58 -9.18 -5.12
C SER A 73 4.15 -9.91 -3.86
N LEU A 74 3.73 -9.17 -2.83
CA LEU A 74 3.31 -9.76 -1.55
C LEU A 74 1.94 -10.41 -1.71
N SER A 75 1.90 -11.73 -1.53
CA SER A 75 0.62 -12.41 -1.33
C SER A 75 0.11 -12.14 0.10
N LEU A 76 -1.20 -12.27 0.29
CA LEU A 76 -1.82 -12.14 1.62
C LEU A 76 -1.18 -13.08 2.65
N SER A 77 -0.82 -14.29 2.21
CA SER A 77 -0.16 -15.31 3.02
C SER A 77 1.25 -14.89 3.44
N ASP A 78 1.98 -14.15 2.60
CA ASP A 78 3.32 -13.66 2.94
C ASP A 78 3.26 -12.58 4.02
N ILE A 79 2.26 -11.69 3.95
CA ILE A 79 2.03 -10.65 4.97
C ILE A 79 1.77 -11.32 6.32
N VAL A 80 0.86 -12.30 6.37
CA VAL A 80 0.54 -13.06 7.58
C VAL A 80 1.79 -13.74 8.16
N ALA A 81 2.60 -14.37 7.31
CA ALA A 81 3.81 -15.07 7.73
C ALA A 81 4.93 -14.12 8.20
N VAL A 82 5.01 -12.90 7.67
CA VAL A 82 5.94 -11.86 8.17
C VAL A 82 5.54 -11.40 9.57
N PHE A 83 4.24 -11.15 9.82
CA PHE A 83 3.75 -10.78 11.15
C PHE A 83 3.97 -11.89 12.17
N ASP A 84 3.82 -13.15 11.76
CA ASP A 84 4.05 -14.31 12.61
C ASP A 84 5.54 -14.47 12.98
N ARG A 85 6.45 -14.21 12.01
CA ARG A 85 7.91 -14.23 12.25
C ARG A 85 8.43 -13.07 13.09
N LEU A 86 7.75 -11.93 13.11
CA LEU A 86 8.10 -10.79 13.96
C LEU A 86 7.78 -11.03 15.44
N GLY A 87 7.35 -12.25 15.82
CA GLY A 87 7.11 -12.65 17.22
C GLY A 87 5.78 -12.15 17.77
N LEU A 88 4.93 -11.56 16.92
CA LEU A 88 3.63 -11.04 17.28
C LEU A 88 2.59 -12.17 17.16
N ARG A 89 2.72 -13.13 18.09
CA ARG A 89 1.85 -14.32 18.19
C ARG A 89 0.38 -13.89 18.17
N GLY A 90 -0.42 -14.52 17.31
CA GLY A 90 -1.84 -14.21 17.13
C GLY A 90 -2.18 -13.08 16.15
N MET A 91 -1.24 -12.19 15.78
CA MET A 91 -1.53 -11.14 14.79
C MET A 91 -1.66 -11.66 13.37
N GLY A 92 -0.90 -12.70 13.00
CA GLY A 92 -1.08 -13.38 11.71
C GLY A 92 -2.51 -13.92 11.55
N PHE A 93 -3.06 -14.51 12.61
CA PHE A 93 -4.45 -14.96 12.66
C PHE A 93 -5.43 -13.80 12.57
N ALA A 94 -5.26 -12.74 13.37
CA ALA A 94 -6.14 -11.57 13.35
C ALA A 94 -6.16 -10.88 11.96
N VAL A 95 -5.00 -10.76 11.31
CA VAL A 95 -4.86 -10.21 9.95
C VAL A 95 -5.54 -11.13 8.93
N ALA A 96 -5.32 -12.44 9.01
CA ALA A 96 -5.96 -13.40 8.10
C ALA A 96 -7.49 -13.38 8.24
N VAL A 97 -8.01 -13.35 9.46
CA VAL A 97 -9.44 -13.21 9.75
C VAL A 97 -9.94 -11.86 9.23
N ALA A 98 -9.32 -10.75 9.59
CA ALA A 98 -9.73 -9.42 9.14
C ALA A 98 -9.81 -9.31 7.62
N MET A 99 -8.84 -9.89 6.90
CA MET A 99 -8.82 -9.88 5.44
C MET A 99 -9.91 -10.77 4.82
N ASN A 100 -10.22 -11.91 5.44
CA ASN A 100 -11.35 -12.75 5.03
C ASN A 100 -12.70 -12.04 5.26
N LEU A 101 -12.83 -11.37 6.41
CA LEU A 101 -14.01 -10.59 6.78
C LEU A 101 -14.22 -9.39 5.87
N LEU A 102 -13.16 -8.73 5.41
CA LEU A 102 -13.27 -7.48 4.65
C LEU A 102 -14.14 -7.61 3.39
N GLY A 103 -13.95 -8.70 2.64
CA GLY A 103 -14.74 -8.95 1.41
C GLY A 103 -16.22 -9.12 1.71
N MET A 104 -16.54 -9.93 2.72
CA MET A 104 -17.90 -10.19 3.16
C MET A 104 -18.56 -8.94 3.77
N LEU A 105 -17.84 -8.19 4.60
CA LEU A 105 -18.34 -6.95 5.19
C LEU A 105 -18.62 -5.89 4.14
N ARG A 106 -17.79 -5.83 3.09
CA ARG A 106 -18.05 -4.96 1.93
C ARG A 106 -19.36 -5.34 1.25
N GLU A 107 -19.60 -6.62 1.01
CA GLU A 107 -20.84 -7.10 0.40
C GLU A 107 -22.06 -6.77 1.29
N MET A 108 -22.01 -7.11 2.58
CA MET A 108 -23.06 -6.78 3.54
C MET A 108 -23.31 -5.26 3.64
N ALA A 109 -22.26 -4.45 3.65
CA ALA A 109 -22.36 -2.99 3.65
C ALA A 109 -23.06 -2.49 2.37
N THR A 110 -22.72 -3.02 1.20
CA THR A 110 -23.38 -2.62 -0.06
C THR A 110 -24.87 -2.95 -0.06
N VAL A 111 -25.25 -4.15 0.38
CA VAL A 111 -26.66 -4.58 0.49
C VAL A 111 -27.43 -3.73 1.51
N THR A 112 -26.82 -3.48 2.68
CA THR A 112 -27.42 -2.65 3.74
C THR A 112 -27.65 -1.23 3.22
N LEU A 113 -26.67 -0.64 2.55
CA LEU A 113 -26.78 0.69 1.95
C LEU A 113 -27.87 0.74 0.87
N GLN A 114 -27.94 -0.27 -0.01
CA GLN A 114 -28.98 -0.37 -1.03
C GLN A 114 -30.37 -0.47 -0.40
N THR A 115 -30.52 -1.25 0.66
CA THR A 115 -31.81 -1.42 1.37
C THR A 115 -32.24 -0.12 2.04
N ILE A 116 -31.32 0.60 2.67
CA ILE A 116 -31.59 1.93 3.26
C ILE A 116 -31.98 2.94 2.17
N ARG A 117 -31.32 2.92 1.01
CA ARG A 117 -31.69 3.75 -0.14
C ARG A 117 -33.11 3.44 -0.64
N LEU A 118 -33.45 2.16 -0.81
CA LEU A 118 -34.76 1.72 -1.29
C LEU A 118 -35.89 2.05 -0.29
N ARG A 119 -35.62 2.06 1.01
CA ARG A 119 -36.58 2.46 2.06
C ARG A 119 -36.70 3.97 2.27
N GLY A 120 -36.12 4.78 1.37
CA GLY A 120 -36.22 6.23 1.45
C GLY A 120 -35.27 6.89 2.47
N GLY A 121 -34.21 6.18 2.90
CA GLY A 121 -33.18 6.73 3.79
C GLY A 121 -32.46 7.97 3.25
N MET A 122 -32.57 8.24 1.94
CA MET A 122 -32.10 9.49 1.33
C MET A 122 -32.84 10.74 1.83
N ARG A 123 -34.06 10.58 2.35
CA ARG A 123 -34.86 11.70 2.91
C ARG A 123 -34.38 12.16 4.30
N ARG A 124 -33.66 11.31 5.03
CA ARG A 124 -33.08 11.61 6.36
C ARG A 124 -31.68 11.01 6.48
N PRO A 125 -30.65 11.68 5.91
CA PRO A 125 -29.31 11.10 5.74
C PRO A 125 -28.67 10.72 7.08
N TRP A 126 -28.87 11.51 8.13
CA TRP A 126 -28.34 11.24 9.47
C TRP A 126 -28.91 9.97 10.10
N LEU A 127 -30.23 9.76 9.97
CA LEU A 127 -30.89 8.56 10.51
C LEU A 127 -30.48 7.32 9.71
N GLY A 128 -30.40 7.45 8.37
CA GLY A 128 -29.92 6.39 7.49
C GLY A 128 -28.47 5.98 7.80
N LEU A 129 -27.59 6.96 8.03
CA LEU A 129 -26.19 6.71 8.41
C LEU A 129 -26.09 6.04 9.77
N ARG A 130 -26.86 6.49 10.78
CA ARG A 130 -26.89 5.87 12.10
C ARG A 130 -27.35 4.41 12.01
N LEU A 131 -28.43 4.14 11.27
CA LEU A 131 -28.94 2.78 11.09
C LEU A 131 -27.93 1.90 10.34
N PHE A 132 -27.29 2.44 9.31
CA PHE A 132 -26.21 1.76 8.60
C PHE A 132 -25.07 1.36 9.56
N LEU A 133 -24.54 2.33 10.32
CA LEU A 133 -23.45 2.10 11.27
C LEU A 133 -23.81 1.06 12.33
N VAL A 134 -24.96 1.20 12.98
CA VAL A 134 -25.41 0.25 14.02
C VAL A 134 -25.57 -1.15 13.44
N THR A 135 -26.15 -1.27 12.24
CA THR A 135 -26.34 -2.56 11.57
C THR A 135 -25.01 -3.20 11.18
N THR A 136 -24.08 -2.42 10.62
CA THR A 136 -22.76 -2.91 10.25
C THR A 136 -21.97 -3.36 11.48
N VAL A 137 -21.96 -2.56 12.56
CA VAL A 137 -21.25 -2.89 13.80
C VAL A 137 -21.84 -4.14 14.47
N ALA A 138 -23.17 -4.25 14.55
CA ALA A 138 -23.82 -5.42 15.12
C ALA A 138 -23.51 -6.71 14.33
N ASN A 139 -23.53 -6.63 12.99
CA ASN A 139 -23.18 -7.75 12.13
C ASN A 139 -21.70 -8.14 12.25
N THR A 140 -20.78 -7.17 12.34
CA THR A 140 -19.35 -7.47 12.56
C THR A 140 -19.10 -8.18 13.88
N LEU A 141 -19.75 -7.74 14.96
CA LEU A 141 -19.56 -8.33 16.29
C LEU A 141 -20.08 -9.77 16.31
N ARG A 142 -21.31 -9.98 15.84
CA ARG A 142 -21.91 -11.32 15.77
C ARG A 142 -21.07 -12.27 14.92
N TYR A 143 -20.58 -11.80 13.77
CA TYR A 143 -19.75 -12.63 12.91
C TYR A 143 -18.38 -12.92 13.54
N GLY A 144 -17.81 -11.97 14.27
CA GLY A 144 -16.59 -12.20 15.07
C GLY A 144 -16.78 -13.35 16.07
N ASP A 145 -17.90 -13.36 16.79
CA ASP A 145 -18.24 -14.43 17.74
C ASP A 145 -18.40 -15.79 17.03
N GLU A 146 -19.07 -15.83 15.87
CA GLU A 146 -19.22 -17.04 15.05
C GLU A 146 -17.85 -17.61 14.60
N VAL A 147 -16.91 -16.75 14.18
CA VAL A 147 -15.56 -17.15 13.76
C VAL A 147 -14.73 -17.66 14.93
N VAL A 148 -14.76 -16.97 16.07
CA VAL A 148 -14.03 -17.40 17.28
C VAL A 148 -14.56 -18.73 17.78
N ASN A 149 -15.88 -18.89 17.83
CA ASN A 149 -16.50 -20.15 18.23
C ASN A 149 -16.15 -21.30 17.28
N ALA A 150 -16.19 -21.05 15.96
CA ALA A 150 -15.77 -22.03 14.96
C ALA A 150 -14.28 -22.41 15.09
N ALA A 151 -13.41 -21.44 15.42
CA ALA A 151 -11.99 -21.69 15.67
C ALA A 151 -11.77 -22.52 16.95
N ALA A 152 -12.53 -22.23 18.02
CA ALA A 152 -12.46 -22.95 19.28
C ALA A 152 -12.89 -24.42 19.12
N VAL A 153 -13.97 -24.70 18.38
CA VAL A 153 -14.42 -26.07 18.06
C VAL A 153 -13.37 -26.85 17.26
N ARG A 154 -12.54 -26.16 16.48
CA ARG A 154 -11.43 -26.77 15.71
C ARG A 154 -10.15 -26.96 16.52
N ALA A 155 -10.17 -26.74 17.83
CA ALA A 155 -9.01 -26.78 18.71
C ALA A 155 -7.84 -25.90 18.20
N PHE A 156 -8.18 -24.74 17.63
CA PHE A 156 -7.17 -23.80 17.14
C PHE A 156 -6.46 -23.15 18.33
N ASP A 157 -5.16 -23.40 18.48
CA ASP A 157 -4.31 -22.71 19.45
C ASP A 157 -3.59 -21.53 18.76
N PRO A 158 -3.95 -20.27 19.06
CA PRO A 158 -3.31 -19.10 18.47
C PRO A 158 -1.83 -18.94 18.90
N ASN A 159 -1.40 -19.65 19.94
CA ASN A 159 -0.04 -19.57 20.49
C ASN A 159 0.83 -20.79 20.15
N GLY A 160 0.24 -21.87 19.64
CA GLY A 160 0.90 -23.17 19.44
C GLY A 160 1.18 -23.57 17.98
N GLY A 161 0.74 -22.77 17.00
CA GLY A 161 0.89 -23.09 15.57
C GLY A 161 2.32 -22.93 15.04
N GLN A 162 2.76 -23.81 14.13
CA GLN A 162 4.01 -23.65 13.41
C GLN A 162 3.87 -22.55 12.34
N PRO A 163 4.81 -21.58 12.26
CA PRO A 163 4.76 -20.52 11.27
C PRO A 163 4.87 -21.11 9.86
N ALA A 164 3.99 -20.66 8.96
CA ALA A 164 4.03 -21.10 7.56
C ALA A 164 5.39 -20.76 6.92
N PRO A 165 6.02 -21.70 6.19
CA PRO A 165 7.30 -21.44 5.56
C PRO A 165 7.14 -20.39 4.46
N LEU A 166 7.80 -19.25 4.60
CA LEU A 166 7.96 -18.26 3.52
C LEU A 166 8.89 -18.87 2.45
N PRO A 167 8.43 -19.05 1.20
CA PRO A 167 9.29 -19.50 0.12
C PRO A 167 10.17 -18.33 -0.35
N LEU A 168 11.20 -17.99 0.43
CA LEU A 168 12.25 -17.06 0.04
C LEU A 168 12.97 -17.62 -1.19
N ARG A 169 12.69 -17.04 -2.35
CA ARG A 169 13.20 -17.51 -3.64
C ARG A 169 14.35 -16.62 -4.08
N ARG A 170 15.39 -17.18 -4.69
CA ARG A 170 16.60 -16.45 -5.15
C ARG A 170 16.31 -15.19 -5.99
N ALA A 171 15.14 -15.12 -6.63
CA ALA A 171 14.70 -13.94 -7.38
C ALA A 171 14.45 -12.69 -6.50
N ASP A 172 14.02 -12.85 -5.24
CA ASP A 172 13.88 -11.72 -4.30
C ASP A 172 15.24 -11.12 -3.94
N LEU A 173 16.29 -11.94 -3.86
CA LEU A 173 17.64 -11.49 -3.56
C LEU A 173 18.22 -10.66 -4.73
N TRP A 174 17.97 -11.07 -5.97
CA TRP A 174 18.37 -10.29 -7.14
C TRP A 174 17.61 -8.98 -7.25
N LEU A 175 16.32 -8.97 -6.90
CA LEU A 175 15.52 -7.75 -6.92
C LEU A 175 15.95 -6.77 -5.82
N LEU A 176 16.21 -7.26 -4.60
CA LEU A 176 16.78 -6.48 -3.51
C LEU A 176 18.16 -5.93 -3.86
N ALA A 177 19.02 -6.73 -4.49
CA ALA A 177 20.34 -6.29 -4.93
C ALA A 177 20.25 -5.19 -6.00
N LEU A 178 19.34 -5.32 -6.96
CA LEU A 178 19.13 -4.31 -8.00
C LEU A 178 18.55 -3.01 -7.42
N LEU A 179 17.61 -3.11 -6.47
CA LEU A 179 17.03 -1.96 -5.78
C LEU A 179 18.05 -1.25 -4.89
N ALA A 180 18.84 -2.00 -4.11
CA ALA A 180 19.94 -1.48 -3.32
C ALA A 180 21.05 -0.86 -4.19
N GLY A 181 21.30 -1.43 -5.37
CA GLY A 181 22.22 -0.87 -6.36
C GLY A 181 21.71 0.46 -6.94
N CYS A 182 20.43 0.54 -7.29
CA CYS A 182 19.82 1.78 -7.79
C CYS A 182 19.76 2.87 -6.71
N THR A 183 19.40 2.54 -5.47
CA THR A 183 19.40 3.52 -4.37
C THR A 183 20.83 3.92 -4.00
N GLY A 184 21.78 2.99 -3.99
CA GLY A 184 23.20 3.27 -3.76
C GLY A 184 23.80 4.17 -4.84
N ALA A 185 23.49 3.92 -6.11
CA ALA A 185 23.92 4.78 -7.22
C ALA A 185 23.32 6.18 -7.14
N LEU A 186 22.03 6.30 -6.79
CA LEU A 186 21.37 7.59 -6.60
C LEU A 186 21.93 8.36 -5.39
N LEU A 187 22.28 7.67 -4.30
CA LEU A 187 22.91 8.29 -3.13
C LEU A 187 24.37 8.69 -3.40
N ALA A 188 25.12 7.89 -4.16
CA ALA A 188 26.50 8.19 -4.51
C ALA A 188 26.62 9.40 -5.46
N VAL A 189 25.64 9.58 -6.36
CA VAL A 189 25.57 10.77 -7.23
C VAL A 189 25.19 12.04 -6.46
N GLY A 190 24.40 11.93 -5.38
CA GLY A 190 24.04 13.06 -4.52
C GLY A 190 25.08 13.45 -3.46
N MET A 191 26.22 12.74 -3.39
CA MET A 191 27.34 13.06 -2.49
C MET A 191 28.55 13.68 -3.22
N GLN A 192 28.45 13.89 -4.55
CA GLN A 192 29.44 14.61 -5.36
C GLN A 192 28.96 16.04 -5.62
#